data_AF-A0A7R6ZYV4-F1
#
_entry.id   AF-A0A7R6ZYV4-F1
#
_cell.length_a   1.000
_cell.length_b   1.000
_cell.length_c   1.000
_cell.angle_alpha   90.00
_cell.angle_beta   90.00
_cell.angle_gamma   90.00
#
_symmetry.space_group_name_H-M   'P 1'
#
loop_
_entity.id
_entity.type
_entity.pdbx_description
1 polymer ?
#
loop_
_entity_poly.entity_id
_entity_poly.type
_entity_poly.pdbx_seq_one_letter_code
_entity_poly.pdbx_strand_id
1 'polypeptide(L)'
;MNQEIQTILQEIIQLLEKEKELLVLSIKNHDVSKQLEEIIEQKKSALSKLSEQNEEDILQNKKELETIKLLNERNIELAKNNLNFIDSMFEAIFCDEAKQYTPNGELTSQKEGLVNKKA
;
A
#
# COMPACT_ATOMS: atom_id res chain seq x y z
N MET A 1 -24.62 -23.52 -8.27
CA MET A 1 -23.53 -22.79 -7.60
C MET A 1 -22.23 -23.48 -7.96
N ASN A 2 -21.32 -22.78 -8.66
CA ASN A 2 -20.08 -23.37 -9.15
C ASN A 2 -19.05 -23.44 -8.01
N GLN A 3 -18.75 -24.66 -7.54
CA GLN A 3 -17.84 -24.91 -6.41
C GLN A 3 -16.40 -24.44 -6.71
N GLU A 4 -16.00 -24.45 -7.97
CA GLU A 4 -14.67 -24.01 -8.39
C GLU A 4 -14.51 -22.50 -8.23
N ILE A 5 -15.48 -21.71 -8.71
CA ILE A 5 -15.52 -20.26 -8.52
C ILE A 5 -15.51 -19.91 -7.03
N GLN A 6 -16.33 -20.60 -6.23
CA GLN A 6 -16.36 -20.35 -4.79
C GLN A 6 -15.00 -20.63 -4.14
N THR A 7 -14.31 -21.68 -4.57
CA THR A 7 -12.96 -22.00 -4.07
C THR A 7 -11.97 -20.90 -4.41
N ILE A 8 -11.97 -20.40 -5.66
CA ILE A 8 -11.08 -19.32 -6.11
C ILE A 8 -11.37 -18.02 -5.33
N LEU A 9 -12.63 -17.67 -5.12
CA LEU A 9 -12.99 -16.48 -4.36
C LEU A 9 -12.56 -16.57 -2.89
N GLN A 10 -12.70 -17.75 -2.27
CA GLN A 10 -12.20 -17.98 -0.90
C GLN A 10 -10.67 -17.93 -0.83
N GLU A 11 -9.95 -18.44 -1.84
CA GLU A 11 -8.50 -18.29 -1.96
C GLU A 11 -8.11 -16.81 -1.98
N ILE A 12 -8.76 -15.98 -2.81
CA ILE A 12 -8.51 -14.53 -2.87
C ILE A 12 -8.76 -13.86 -1.52
N ILE A 13 -9.85 -14.22 -0.83
CA ILE A 13 -10.16 -13.68 0.51
C ILE A 13 -9.03 -14.00 1.49
N GLN A 14 -8.57 -15.26 1.56
CA GLN A 14 -7.47 -15.67 2.44
C GLN A 14 -6.17 -14.93 2.12
N LEU A 15 -5.86 -14.74 0.84
CA LEU A 15 -4.68 -13.99 0.40
C LEU A 15 -4.76 -12.52 0.84
N LEU A 16 -5.93 -11.88 0.74
CA LEU A 16 -6.14 -10.51 1.19
C LEU A 16 -6.05 -10.38 2.72
N GLU A 17 -6.55 -11.36 3.48
CA GLU A 17 -6.40 -11.35 4.93
C GLU A 17 -4.95 -11.50 5.36
N LYS A 18 -4.20 -12.38 4.69
CA LYS A 18 -2.76 -12.54 4.94
C LYS A 18 -1.97 -11.30 4.54
N GLU A 19 -2.31 -10.66 3.41
CA GLU A 19 -1.72 -9.38 3.02
C GLU A 19 -1.91 -8.31 4.09
N LYS A 20 -3.13 -8.19 4.66
CA LYS A 20 -3.42 -7.25 5.75
C LYS A 20 -2.47 -7.46 6.93
N GLU A 21 -2.26 -8.70 7.35
CA GLU A 21 -1.37 -9.04 8.46
C GLU A 21 0.09 -8.65 8.15
N LEU A 22 0.55 -8.96 6.95
CA LEU A 22 1.90 -8.61 6.51
C LEU A 22 2.09 -7.08 6.41
N LEU A 23 1.10 -6.34 5.89
CA LEU A 23 1.15 -4.88 5.84
C LEU A 23 1.23 -4.26 7.25
N VAL A 24 0.59 -4.85 8.26
CA VAL A 24 0.74 -4.39 9.65
C VAL A 24 2.14 -4.68 10.18
N LEU A 25 2.71 -5.83 9.83
CA LEU A 25 4.05 -6.24 10.28
C LEU A 25 5.19 -5.52 9.56
N SER A 26 4.98 -5.06 8.32
CA SER A 26 6.03 -4.45 7.50
C SER A 26 6.58 -3.14 8.06
N ILE A 27 5.86 -2.47 8.96
CA ILE A 27 6.36 -1.29 9.69
C ILE A 27 7.53 -1.67 10.62
N LYS A 28 7.56 -2.92 11.12
CA LYS A 28 8.48 -3.38 12.17
C LYS A 28 9.53 -4.36 11.67
N ASN A 29 9.28 -5.05 10.56
CA ASN A 29 10.14 -6.12 10.07
C ASN A 29 10.37 -6.01 8.55
N HIS A 30 11.64 -5.87 8.16
CA HIS A 30 12.07 -5.73 6.77
C HIS A 30 11.97 -7.02 5.96
N ASP A 31 11.97 -8.20 6.62
CA ASP A 31 11.85 -9.51 5.95
C ASP A 31 10.44 -9.79 5.40
N VAL A 32 9.48 -8.92 5.69
CA VAL A 32 8.08 -9.06 5.28
C VAL A 32 7.87 -8.71 3.80
N SER A 33 8.75 -7.90 3.21
CA SER A 33 8.65 -7.46 1.81
C SER A 33 8.59 -8.63 0.83
N LYS A 34 9.44 -9.65 1.02
CA LYS A 34 9.44 -10.85 0.17
C LYS A 34 8.13 -11.64 0.27
N GLN A 35 7.55 -11.71 1.47
CA GLN A 35 6.26 -12.39 1.67
C GLN A 35 5.11 -11.62 1.01
N LEU A 36 5.15 -10.28 1.02
CA LEU A 36 4.18 -9.44 0.30
C LEU A 36 4.29 -9.63 -1.22
N GLU A 37 5.50 -9.73 -1.77
CA GLU A 37 5.72 -10.06 -3.19
C GLU A 37 5.13 -11.43 -3.55
N GLU A 38 5.36 -12.45 -2.73
CA GLU A 38 4.78 -13.79 -2.93
C GLU A 38 3.25 -13.74 -2.92
N ILE A 39 2.63 -12.95 -2.04
CA ILE A 39 1.18 -12.75 -2.00
C ILE A 39 0.67 -12.06 -3.28
N ILE A 40 1.40 -11.10 -3.83
CA ILE A 40 1.03 -10.46 -5.09
C ILE A 40 0.98 -11.49 -6.23
N GLU A 41 1.99 -12.36 -6.34
CA GLU A 41 2.02 -13.40 -7.38
C GLU A 41 0.90 -14.44 -7.20
N GLN A 42 0.60 -14.83 -5.95
CA GLN A 42 -0.52 -15.72 -5.65
C GLN A 42 -1.87 -15.09 -6.03
N LYS A 43 -2.09 -13.80 -5.71
CA LYS A 43 -3.31 -13.06 -6.12
C LYS A 43 -3.43 -12.98 -7.64
N LYS A 44 -2.34 -12.70 -8.36
CA LYS A 44 -2.34 -12.71 -9.83
C LYS A 44 -2.76 -14.07 -10.37
N SER A 45 -2.19 -15.15 -9.85
CA SER A 45 -2.55 -16.52 -10.25
C SER A 45 -4.03 -16.83 -10.01
N ALA A 46 -4.56 -16.50 -8.83
CA ALA A 46 -5.98 -16.71 -8.51
C ALA A 46 -6.91 -15.88 -9.41
N LEU A 47 -6.56 -14.63 -9.70
CA LEU A 47 -7.30 -13.77 -10.63
C LEU A 47 -7.25 -14.27 -12.07
N SER A 48 -6.12 -14.81 -12.52
CA SER A 48 -6.03 -15.47 -13.84
C SER A 48 -6.98 -16.67 -13.92
N LYS A 49 -6.99 -17.55 -12.92
CA LYS A 49 -7.96 -18.66 -12.85
C LYS A 49 -9.40 -18.16 -12.85
N LEU A 50 -9.70 -17.10 -12.10
CA LEU A 50 -11.04 -16.50 -12.06
C LEU A 50 -11.45 -15.93 -13.41
N SER A 51 -10.51 -15.35 -14.17
CA SER A 51 -10.76 -14.76 -15.49
C SER A 51 -11.11 -15.78 -16.58
N GLU A 52 -10.79 -17.07 -16.35
CA GLU A 52 -11.17 -18.18 -17.23
C GLU A 52 -12.62 -18.65 -16.99
N GLN A 53 -13.26 -18.19 -15.92
CA GLN A 53 -14.62 -18.58 -15.53
C GLN A 53 -15.68 -17.66 -16.17
N ASN A 54 -16.94 -18.14 -16.21
CA ASN A 54 -18.04 -17.36 -16.76
C ASN A 54 -18.42 -16.18 -15.83
N GLU A 55 -18.54 -14.98 -16.40
CA GLU A 55 -18.88 -13.75 -15.68
C GLU A 55 -20.21 -13.85 -14.90
N GLU A 56 -21.26 -14.42 -15.50
CA GLU A 56 -22.57 -14.54 -14.87
C GLU A 56 -22.50 -15.42 -13.62
N ASP A 57 -21.69 -16.48 -13.66
CA ASP A 57 -21.49 -17.37 -12.51
C ASP A 57 -20.65 -16.71 -11.41
N ILE A 58 -19.68 -15.87 -11.78
CA ILE A 58 -18.91 -15.08 -10.81
C ILE A 58 -19.85 -14.11 -10.07
N LEU A 59 -20.68 -13.37 -10.81
CA LEU A 59 -21.59 -12.35 -10.28
C LEU A 59 -22.68 -12.91 -9.34
N GLN A 60 -22.94 -14.22 -9.36
CA GLN A 60 -23.81 -14.87 -8.39
C GLN A 60 -23.22 -14.90 -6.97
N ASN A 61 -21.90 -14.79 -6.81
CA ASN A 61 -21.19 -14.86 -5.52
C ASN A 61 -21.04 -13.46 -4.88
N LYS A 62 -22.15 -12.73 -4.77
CA LYS A 62 -22.14 -11.31 -4.35
C LYS A 62 -21.46 -11.07 -2.99
N LYS A 63 -21.70 -11.96 -2.03
CA LYS A 63 -21.16 -11.83 -0.66
C LYS A 63 -19.63 -11.89 -0.66
N GLU A 64 -19.07 -12.83 -1.38
CA GLU A 64 -17.63 -13.02 -1.55
C GLU A 64 -17.02 -11.83 -2.28
N LEU A 65 -17.65 -11.37 -3.37
CA LEU A 65 -17.19 -10.20 -4.12
C LEU A 65 -17.17 -8.92 -3.28
N GLU A 66 -18.22 -8.68 -2.48
CA GLU A 66 -18.26 -7.57 -1.52
C GLU A 66 -17.17 -7.69 -0.46
N THR A 67 -16.93 -8.90 0.05
CA THR A 67 -15.88 -9.16 1.04
C THR A 67 -14.49 -8.87 0.46
N ILE A 68 -14.22 -9.35 -0.76
CA ILE A 68 -12.97 -9.09 -1.50
C ILE A 68 -12.78 -7.59 -1.68
N LYS A 69 -13.82 -6.86 -2.10
CA LYS A 69 -13.75 -5.41 -2.28
C LYS A 69 -13.37 -4.69 -0.98
N LEU A 70 -14.07 -4.99 0.12
CA LEU A 70 -13.82 -4.37 1.43
C LEU A 70 -12.40 -4.66 1.95
N LEU A 71 -11.95 -5.91 1.84
CA LEU A 71 -10.60 -6.28 2.26
C LEU A 71 -9.53 -5.59 1.41
N ASN A 72 -9.74 -5.51 0.10
CA ASN A 72 -8.79 -4.85 -0.81
C ASN A 72 -8.71 -3.33 -0.54
N GLU A 73 -9.84 -2.66 -0.34
CA GLU A 73 -9.88 -1.25 0.05
C GLU A 73 -9.09 -1.00 1.36
N ARG A 74 -9.31 -1.85 2.37
CA ARG A 74 -8.58 -1.78 3.63
C ARG A 74 -7.08 -1.99 3.46
N ASN A 75 -6.66 -2.95 2.63
CA ASN A 75 -5.24 -3.20 2.36
C ASN A 75 -4.58 -2.01 1.65
N ILE A 76 -5.30 -1.38 0.72
CA ILE A 76 -4.83 -0.15 0.05
C ILE A 76 -4.63 0.97 1.07
N GLU A 77 -5.58 1.18 1.99
CA GLU A 77 -5.46 2.19 3.03
C GLU A 77 -4.26 1.92 3.96
N LEU A 78 -4.05 0.65 4.36
CA LEU A 78 -2.89 0.27 5.16
C LEU A 78 -1.57 0.54 4.42
N ALA A 79 -1.48 0.15 3.14
CA ALA A 79 -0.29 0.41 2.33
C ALA A 79 0.00 1.91 2.20
N LYS A 80 -1.03 2.74 1.99
CA LYS A 80 -0.90 4.21 1.95
C LYS A 80 -0.43 4.77 3.30
N ASN A 81 -0.99 4.29 4.40
CA ASN A 81 -0.57 4.73 5.74
C ASN A 81 0.88 4.36 6.03
N ASN A 82 1.31 3.16 5.61
CA ASN A 82 2.71 2.75 5.72
C ASN A 82 3.65 3.64 4.92
N LEU A 83 3.27 3.98 3.68
CA LEU A 83 4.05 4.90 2.85
C LEU A 83 4.14 6.30 3.49
N ASN A 84 3.00 6.86 3.93
CA ASN A 84 2.95 8.16 4.59
C ASN A 84 3.80 8.19 5.86
N PHE A 85 3.83 7.10 6.63
CA PHE A 85 4.70 6.98 7.80
C PHE A 85 6.17 7.03 7.42
N ILE A 86 6.57 6.30 6.37
CA ILE A 86 7.93 6.32 5.85
C ILE A 86 8.31 7.73 5.38
N ASP A 87 7.45 8.39 4.60
CA ASP A 87 7.68 9.76 4.12
C ASP A 87 7.85 10.74 5.30
N SER A 88 7.00 10.63 6.32
CA SER A 88 7.11 11.46 7.55
C SER A 88 8.43 11.23 8.29
N MET A 89 8.93 9.99 8.30
CA MET A 89 10.24 9.67 8.89
C MET A 89 11.38 10.25 8.06
N PHE A 90 11.30 10.20 6.74
CA PHE A 90 12.27 10.84 5.85
C PHE A 90 12.25 12.37 6.03
N GLU A 91 11.09 13.01 6.08
CA GLU A 91 10.98 14.44 6.37
C GLU A 91 11.62 14.77 7.71
N ALA A 92 11.38 13.99 8.77
CA ALA A 92 12.00 14.24 10.08
C ALA A 92 13.53 14.09 10.09
N ILE A 93 14.10 13.22 9.24
CA ILE A 93 15.56 12.99 9.16
C ILE A 93 16.24 14.01 8.24
N PHE A 94 15.60 14.40 7.14
CA PHE A 94 16.21 15.16 6.06
C PHE A 94 15.72 16.61 5.95
N CYS A 95 14.59 16.98 6.54
CA CYS A 95 14.16 18.38 6.67
C CYS A 95 14.79 19.03 7.90
N ASP A 96 16.12 19.06 7.93
CA ASP A 96 16.88 20.11 8.60
C ASP A 96 16.87 21.37 7.71
N GLU A 97 15.72 22.01 7.54
CA GLU A 97 15.80 23.46 7.49
C GLU A 97 16.10 23.88 8.92
N ALA A 98 17.41 23.97 9.23
CA ALA A 98 17.88 24.63 10.42
C ALA A 98 17.23 26.02 10.44
N LYS A 99 16.15 26.17 11.19
CA LYS A 99 15.56 27.45 11.54
C LYS A 99 16.58 28.14 12.42
N GLN A 100 17.61 28.71 11.80
CA GLN A 100 18.53 29.58 12.50
C GLN A 100 17.72 30.81 12.91
N TYR A 101 17.53 30.95 14.21
CA TYR A 101 17.06 32.20 14.76
C TYR A 101 18.15 33.24 14.52
N THR A 102 17.75 34.40 14.00
CA THR A 102 18.62 35.58 14.11
C THR A 102 18.87 35.85 15.59
N PRO A 103 19.93 36.59 15.98
CA PRO A 103 20.18 36.97 17.37
C PRO A 103 18.99 37.70 18.06
N ASN A 104 18.02 38.16 17.27
CA ASN A 104 16.79 38.84 17.72
C ASN A 104 15.55 37.93 17.73
N GLY A 105 15.69 36.62 17.45
CA GLY A 105 14.59 35.65 17.54
C GLY A 105 13.69 35.54 16.32
N GLU A 106 14.08 36.09 15.17
CA GLU A 106 13.30 35.97 13.92
C GLU A 106 13.74 34.78 13.07
N LEU A 107 12.78 34.22 12.35
CA LEU A 107 12.86 32.91 11.68
C LEU A 107 13.10 33.13 10.18
N THR A 108 14.33 32.93 9.69
CA THR A 108 14.67 33.17 8.28
C THR A 108 14.60 31.89 7.46
N SER A 109 13.57 31.75 6.62
CA SER A 109 13.50 30.73 5.57
C SER A 109 14.26 31.22 4.33
N GLN A 110 15.49 30.74 4.11
CA GLN A 110 16.27 31.04 2.91
C GLN A 110 15.72 30.27 1.70
N LYS A 111 14.81 30.90 0.94
CA LYS A 111 14.60 30.55 -0.47
C LYS A 111 15.62 31.31 -1.31
N GLU A 112 16.80 30.72 -1.54
CA GLU A 112 17.73 31.27 -2.53
C GLU A 112 17.70 30.43 -3.80
N GLY A 113 16.96 30.96 -4.79
CA GLY A 113 16.99 30.51 -6.16
C GLY A 113 18.35 30.77 -6.79
N LEU A 114 18.91 29.75 -7.42
CA LEU A 114 20.13 29.85 -8.21
C LEU A 114 19.82 30.54 -9.56
N VAL A 115 19.68 31.87 -9.55
CA VAL A 115 19.81 32.68 -10.77
C VAL A 115 21.28 32.99 -10.97
N ASN A 116 21.96 32.13 -11.71
CA ASN A 116 23.33 32.39 -12.15
C ASN A 116 23.28 33.46 -13.27
N LYS A 117 23.45 34.74 -12.90
CA LYS A 117 23.69 35.84 -13.85
C LYS A 117 25.16 36.28 -13.75
N LYS A 118 25.92 35.87 -14.77
CA LYS A 118 27.12 36.48 -15.38
C LYS A 118 28.43 36.56 -14.56
N ALA A 119 29.46 35.89 -15.09
CA ALA A 119 30.73 36.50 -15.49
C ALA A 119 31.29 35.74 -16.69
#